data_AF-A0A817ZTL8-F1
#
_entry.id   AF-A0A817ZTL8-F1
#
_cell.length_a   1.000
_cell.length_b   1.000
_cell.length_c   1.000
_cell.angle_alpha   90.00
_cell.angle_beta   90.00
_cell.angle_gamma   90.00
#
_symmetry.space_group_name_H-M   'P 1'
#
loop_
_entity.id
_entity.type
_entity.pdbx_description
1 polymer ?
#
loop_
_entity_poly.entity_id
_entity_poly.type
_entity_poly.pdbx_seq_one_letter_code
_entity_poly.pdbx_strand_id
1 'polypeptide(L)'
;MELGQDTSMIDQDVNDIYEFEKNIAKYHWTNDEQRARHNETVRTTLGKLSSTFNATFDFTDYLRRCYLFGNVVLQDTDIVVVGEIEYLNNVSLILKQASPRTIQNYILWRFMMGATSLMPQHIRMIRQRFDRIFRGTNAERPRKVVCGGLANAYMGFAVSKLYIKKYFDENALNESLEMINNIRNTFIEMLDESTWMDAESKVKAIEKAKSMDPHIGYPEYLGSDNNTKLEEDYAEVSNAISVDVYMR
;
A
#
# COMPACT_ATOMS: atom_id res chain seq x y z
N MET A 1 25.66 -17.18 12.49
CA MET A 1 26.34 -17.48 11.22
C MET A 1 26.75 -16.15 10.64
N GLU A 2 27.93 -15.67 11.04
CA GLU A 2 28.54 -14.51 10.41
C GLU A 2 28.91 -14.95 9.00
N LEU A 3 28.24 -14.40 8.00
CA LEU A 3 28.63 -14.56 6.60
C LEU A 3 30.04 -13.96 6.52
N GLY A 4 31.07 -14.81 6.49
CA GLY A 4 32.49 -14.47 6.68
C GLY A 4 33.09 -13.53 5.64
N GLN A 5 32.54 -12.32 5.53
CA GLN A 5 33.01 -11.22 4.72
C GLN A 5 33.86 -10.27 5.54
N ASP A 6 34.80 -9.60 4.85
CA ASP A 6 35.60 -8.50 5.38
C ASP A 6 34.67 -7.40 5.93
N THR A 7 34.77 -7.14 7.24
CA THR A 7 33.93 -6.17 7.95
C THR A 7 34.06 -4.75 7.36
N SER A 8 35.23 -4.41 6.80
CA SER A 8 35.46 -3.13 6.14
C SER A 8 34.57 -2.94 4.89
N MET A 9 34.39 -4.01 4.11
CA MET A 9 33.56 -3.98 2.91
C MET A 9 32.07 -3.88 3.26
N ILE A 10 31.64 -4.56 4.34
CA ILE A 10 30.25 -4.46 4.82
C ILE A 10 29.96 -3.03 5.28
N ASP A 11 30.85 -2.41 6.05
CA ASP A 11 30.66 -1.04 6.54
C ASP A 11 30.55 -0.04 5.38
N GLN A 12 31.39 -0.21 4.35
CA GLN A 12 31.30 0.60 3.13
C GLN A 12 29.98 0.39 2.39
N ASP A 13 29.58 -0.87 2.16
CA ASP A 13 28.32 -1.19 1.47
C ASP A 13 27.10 -0.62 2.22
N VAL A 14 27.09 -0.72 3.56
CA VAL A 14 26.02 -0.18 4.41
C VAL A 14 26.00 1.35 4.34
N ASN A 15 27.16 2.00 4.38
CA ASN A 15 27.25 3.46 4.23
C ASN A 15 26.77 3.93 2.85
N ASP A 16 27.12 3.20 1.78
CA ASP A 16 26.67 3.50 0.42
C ASP A 16 25.15 3.36 0.29
N ILE A 17 24.57 2.31 0.87
CA ILE A 17 23.11 2.12 0.95
C ILE A 17 22.45 3.30 1.68
N TYR A 18 23.01 3.70 2.83
CA TYR A 18 22.47 4.78 3.64
C TYR A 18 22.51 6.14 2.93
N GLU A 19 23.65 6.52 2.35
CA GLU A 19 23.77 7.78 1.62
C GLU A 19 22.92 7.77 0.34
N PHE A 20 22.78 6.62 -0.33
CA PHE A 20 21.87 6.46 -1.45
C PHE A 20 20.40 6.70 -1.04
N GLU A 21 19.92 6.04 0.02
CA GLU A 21 18.55 6.23 0.54
C GLU A 21 18.31 7.66 1.00
N LYS A 22 19.27 8.25 1.71
CA LYS A 22 19.23 9.65 2.16
C LYS A 22 19.16 10.63 1.00
N ASN A 23 19.85 10.37 -0.11
CA ASN A 23 19.79 11.22 -1.30
C ASN A 23 18.44 11.11 -2.02
N ILE A 24 17.85 9.92 -2.09
CA ILE A 24 16.49 9.73 -2.64
C ILE A 24 15.46 10.45 -1.75
N ALA A 25 15.55 10.26 -0.44
CA ALA A 25 14.56 10.76 0.53
C ALA A 25 14.41 12.29 0.52
N LYS A 26 15.46 13.04 0.16
CA LYS A 26 15.42 14.51 0.06
C LYS A 26 14.43 15.04 -0.99
N TYR A 27 14.08 14.22 -1.98
CA TYR A 27 13.22 14.62 -3.08
C TYR A 27 11.78 14.15 -2.95
N HIS A 28 11.47 13.36 -1.91
CA HIS A 28 10.09 13.06 -1.59
C HIS A 28 9.41 14.27 -0.97
N TRP A 29 8.12 14.43 -1.29
CA TRP A 29 7.29 15.37 -0.55
C TRP A 29 7.22 14.98 0.94
N THR A 30 7.34 16.01 1.77
CA THR A 30 6.96 15.94 3.18
C THR A 30 5.48 15.60 3.33
N ASN A 31 5.07 15.14 4.51
CA ASN A 31 3.67 14.83 4.79
C ASN A 31 2.75 16.05 4.63
N ASP A 32 3.26 17.27 4.82
CA ASP A 32 2.50 18.50 4.64
C ASP A 32 2.32 18.83 3.15
N GLU A 33 3.38 18.66 2.37
CA GLU A 33 3.32 18.80 0.91
C GLU A 33 2.40 17.77 0.28
N GLN A 34 2.47 16.49 0.66
CA GLN A 34 1.55 15.46 0.14
C GLN A 34 0.08 15.81 0.40
N ARG A 35 -0.24 16.41 1.55
CA ARG A 35 -1.60 16.85 1.87
C ARG A 35 -2.02 18.05 1.03
N ALA A 36 -1.16 19.06 0.91
CA ALA A 36 -1.44 20.27 0.13
C ALA A 36 -1.55 19.97 -1.37
N ARG A 37 -0.71 19.05 -1.87
CA ARG A 37 -0.49 18.75 -3.29
C ARG A 37 -1.16 17.46 -3.74
N HIS A 38 -2.10 16.89 -2.98
CA HIS A 38 -2.71 15.58 -3.25
C HIS A 38 -3.39 15.46 -4.64
N ASN A 39 -3.80 16.60 -5.22
CA ASN A 39 -4.38 16.65 -6.57
C ASN A 39 -3.37 17.01 -7.67
N GLU A 40 -2.14 17.37 -7.31
CA GLU A 40 -1.09 17.67 -8.28
C GLU A 40 -0.58 16.36 -8.88
N THR A 41 -0.87 16.16 -10.16
CA THR A 41 -0.45 14.99 -10.91
C THR A 41 -0.09 15.38 -12.33
N VAL A 42 0.86 14.67 -12.92
CA VAL A 42 1.16 14.74 -14.35
C VAL A 42 0.52 13.56 -15.04
N ARG A 43 -0.43 13.84 -15.94
CA ARG A 43 -1.03 12.82 -16.82
C ARG A 43 -0.24 12.78 -18.13
N THR A 44 0.31 11.63 -18.47
CA THR A 44 1.07 11.40 -19.70
C THR A 44 0.76 10.02 -20.28
N THR A 45 1.20 9.71 -21.49
CA THR A 45 1.13 8.35 -22.03
C THR A 45 2.32 7.51 -21.55
N LEU A 46 2.15 6.19 -21.49
CA LEU A 46 3.19 5.24 -21.11
C LEU A 46 4.43 5.36 -22.00
N GLY A 47 4.23 5.43 -23.33
CA GLY A 47 5.32 5.60 -24.28
C GLY A 47 6.08 6.92 -24.11
N LYS A 48 5.36 8.01 -23.78
CA LYS A 48 5.99 9.32 -23.49
C LYS A 48 6.76 9.31 -22.17
N LEU A 49 6.24 8.61 -21.17
CA LEU A 49 6.95 8.42 -19.90
C LEU A 49 8.25 7.64 -20.13
N SER A 50 8.17 6.47 -20.78
CA SER A 50 9.36 5.65 -21.03
C SER A 50 10.38 6.40 -21.90
N SER A 51 9.96 7.13 -22.93
CA SER A 51 10.90 7.92 -23.74
C SER A 51 11.58 9.05 -22.98
N THR A 52 10.91 9.66 -21.98
CA THR A 52 11.50 10.69 -21.11
C THR A 52 12.59 10.11 -20.20
N PHE A 53 12.45 8.86 -19.76
CA PHE A 53 13.33 8.22 -18.78
C PHE A 53 14.20 7.09 -19.34
N ASN A 54 14.18 6.85 -20.66
CA ASN A 54 14.79 5.68 -21.33
C ASN A 54 16.27 5.46 -21.00
N ALA A 55 17.03 6.54 -20.74
CA ALA A 55 18.44 6.48 -20.40
C ALA A 55 18.72 5.92 -19.00
N THR A 56 17.68 5.74 -18.18
CA THR A 56 17.79 5.24 -16.81
C THR A 56 16.87 4.04 -16.57
N PHE A 57 15.62 4.13 -17.02
CA PHE A 57 14.59 3.14 -16.70
C PHE A 57 13.53 3.05 -17.79
N ASP A 58 13.28 1.82 -18.25
CA ASP A 58 12.20 1.54 -19.20
C ASP A 58 10.91 1.21 -18.45
N PHE A 59 10.06 2.21 -18.29
CA PHE A 59 8.75 2.06 -17.64
C PHE A 59 7.81 1.14 -18.43
N THR A 60 7.94 1.09 -19.75
CA THR A 60 7.07 0.28 -20.60
C THR A 60 7.36 -1.21 -20.38
N ASP A 61 8.63 -1.61 -20.43
CA ASP A 61 9.04 -2.99 -20.16
C ASP A 61 8.70 -3.39 -18.71
N TYR A 62 9.02 -2.54 -17.74
CA TYR A 62 8.72 -2.80 -16.34
C TYR A 62 7.23 -3.04 -16.08
N LEU A 63 6.36 -2.10 -16.51
CA LEU A 63 4.93 -2.23 -16.28
C LEU A 63 4.34 -3.43 -17.03
N ARG A 64 4.74 -3.68 -18.28
CA ARG A 64 4.29 -4.89 -19.01
C ARG A 64 4.65 -6.17 -18.27
N ARG A 65 5.82 -6.25 -17.63
CA ARG A 65 6.20 -7.41 -16.79
C ARG A 65 5.36 -7.50 -15.52
N CYS A 66 5.07 -6.38 -14.86
CA CYS A 66 4.22 -6.37 -13.67
C CYS A 66 2.80 -6.89 -13.96
N TYR A 67 2.27 -6.59 -15.15
CA TYR A 67 0.92 -6.97 -15.55
C TYR A 67 0.84 -8.30 -16.32
N LEU A 68 1.96 -9.01 -16.49
CA LEU A 68 2.03 -10.27 -17.24
C LEU A 68 1.06 -11.33 -16.69
N PHE A 69 0.93 -11.42 -15.37
CA PHE A 69 0.07 -12.40 -14.70
C PHE A 69 -1.41 -11.98 -14.62
N GLY A 70 -1.73 -10.72 -14.95
CA GLY A 70 -3.09 -10.19 -14.90
C GLY A 70 -3.85 -10.24 -16.22
N ASN A 71 -3.28 -10.82 -17.29
CA ASN A 71 -3.83 -10.77 -18.65
C ASN A 71 -4.14 -9.34 -19.15
N VAL A 72 -3.42 -8.34 -18.65
CA VAL A 72 -3.57 -6.94 -19.08
C VAL A 72 -2.51 -6.61 -20.12
N VAL A 73 -2.94 -6.21 -21.32
CA VAL A 73 -2.05 -5.78 -22.40
C VAL A 73 -1.92 -4.26 -22.38
N LEU A 74 -0.76 -3.77 -21.94
CA LEU A 74 -0.47 -2.33 -21.90
C LEU A 74 0.05 -1.80 -23.24
N GLN A 75 -0.58 -0.73 -23.72
CA GLN A 75 -0.22 0.01 -24.92
C GLN A 75 0.55 1.28 -24.58
N ASP A 76 1.38 1.74 -25.51
CA ASP A 76 2.17 2.97 -25.33
C ASP A 76 1.28 4.21 -25.21
N THR A 77 0.03 4.13 -25.68
CA THR A 77 -1.00 5.18 -25.58
C THR A 77 -1.72 5.21 -24.24
N ASP A 78 -1.54 4.21 -23.39
CA ASP A 78 -2.21 4.14 -22.09
C ASP A 78 -1.79 5.31 -21.20
N ILE A 79 -2.76 5.86 -20.47
CA ILE A 79 -2.54 7.02 -19.61
C ILE A 79 -1.93 6.56 -18.28
N VAL A 80 -0.78 7.14 -17.95
CA VAL A 80 -0.11 7.02 -16.66
C VAL A 80 -0.26 8.34 -15.91
N VAL A 81 -0.69 8.25 -14.65
CA VAL A 81 -0.80 9.40 -13.74
C VAL A 81 0.38 9.35 -12.78
N VAL A 82 1.25 10.34 -12.87
CA VAL A 82 2.45 10.46 -12.03
C VAL A 82 2.18 11.48 -10.94
N GLY A 83 2.29 11.06 -9.67
CA GLY A 83 2.12 11.95 -8.52
C GLY A 83 3.27 12.95 -8.38
N GLU A 84 4.49 12.47 -8.20
CA GLU A 84 5.67 13.30 -7.97
C GLU A 84 6.64 13.22 -9.17
N ILE A 85 6.41 14.03 -10.21
CA ILE A 85 7.26 14.00 -11.41
C ILE A 85 8.68 14.51 -11.11
N GLU A 86 8.82 15.50 -10.21
CA GLU A 86 10.11 16.03 -9.79
C GLU A 86 10.92 14.99 -9.03
N TYR A 87 10.26 14.18 -8.20
CA TYR A 87 10.89 13.03 -7.54
C TYR A 87 11.47 12.06 -8.58
N LEU A 88 10.67 11.65 -9.58
CA LEU A 88 11.15 10.74 -10.63
C LEU A 88 12.33 11.32 -11.43
N ASN A 89 12.29 12.62 -11.75
CA ASN A 89 13.40 13.31 -12.42
C ASN A 89 14.69 13.27 -11.59
N ASN A 90 14.62 13.59 -10.30
CA ASN A 90 15.80 13.59 -9.43
C ASN A 90 16.31 12.17 -9.15
N VAL A 91 15.43 11.20 -8.90
CA VAL A 91 15.82 9.80 -8.71
C VAL A 91 16.46 9.23 -9.97
N SER A 92 15.98 9.59 -11.16
CA SER A 92 16.61 9.19 -12.41
C SER A 92 18.07 9.67 -12.50
N LEU A 93 18.37 10.89 -12.05
CA LEU A 93 19.74 11.41 -12.00
C LEU A 93 20.59 10.69 -10.95
N ILE A 94 20.03 10.41 -9.76
CA ILE A 94 20.72 9.67 -8.69
C ILE A 94 21.07 8.26 -9.17
N LEU A 95 20.14 7.57 -9.83
CA LEU A 95 20.36 6.23 -10.36
C LEU A 95 21.46 6.18 -11.41
N LYS A 96 21.57 7.20 -12.28
CA LYS A 96 22.67 7.29 -13.26
C LYS A 96 24.05 7.44 -12.61
N GLN A 97 24.12 8.03 -11.41
CA GLN A 97 25.38 8.27 -10.70
C GLN A 97 25.75 7.13 -9.75
N ALA A 98 24.78 6.35 -9.29
CA ALA A 98 24.99 5.26 -8.36
C ALA A 98 25.63 4.04 -9.05
N SER A 99 26.50 3.33 -8.32
CA SER A 99 27.06 2.08 -8.83
C SER A 99 25.98 0.99 -8.91
N PRO A 100 26.05 0.06 -9.88
CA PRO A 100 25.14 -1.08 -9.94
C PRO A 100 25.12 -1.90 -8.65
N ARG A 101 26.26 -2.00 -7.95
CA ARG A 101 26.38 -2.67 -6.66
C ARG A 101 25.54 -1.98 -5.58
N THR A 102 25.64 -0.64 -5.48
CA THR A 102 24.86 0.14 -4.50
C THR A 102 23.36 -0.01 -4.74
N ILE A 103 22.92 0.06 -5.99
CA ILE A 103 21.51 -0.11 -6.38
C ILE A 103 21.03 -1.51 -6.00
N GLN A 104 21.81 -2.56 -6.35
CA GLN A 104 21.46 -3.94 -6.03
C GLN A 104 21.40 -4.18 -4.51
N ASN A 105 22.40 -3.71 -3.77
CA ASN A 105 22.46 -3.82 -2.32
C ASN A 105 21.27 -3.11 -1.66
N TYR A 106 20.90 -1.91 -2.15
CA TYR A 106 19.71 -1.20 -1.66
C TYR A 106 18.42 -1.97 -1.94
N ILE A 107 18.22 -2.49 -3.15
CA ILE A 107 17.02 -3.29 -3.49
C ILE A 107 16.93 -4.53 -2.60
N LEU A 108 18.04 -5.26 -2.44
CA LEU A 108 18.11 -6.44 -1.57
C LEU A 108 17.84 -6.07 -0.11
N TRP A 109 18.39 -4.97 0.37
CA TRP A 109 18.13 -4.47 1.72
C TRP A 109 16.65 -4.16 1.94
N ARG A 110 16.02 -3.43 1.02
CA ARG A 110 14.58 -3.10 1.08
C ARG A 110 13.72 -4.36 1.06
N PHE A 111 14.06 -5.33 0.22
CA PHE A 111 13.39 -6.62 0.16
C PHE A 111 13.54 -7.40 1.48
N MET A 112 14.77 -7.55 1.99
CA MET A 112 15.03 -8.24 3.25
C MET A 112 14.26 -7.59 4.40
N MET A 113 14.27 -6.25 4.49
CA MET A 113 13.56 -5.50 5.52
C MET A 113 12.04 -5.70 5.48
N GLY A 114 11.46 -5.91 4.29
CA GLY A 114 10.05 -6.26 4.13
C GLY A 114 9.75 -7.72 4.48
N ALA A 115 10.66 -8.63 4.16
CA ALA A 115 10.51 -10.07 4.39
C ALA A 115 10.84 -10.53 5.82
N THR A 116 11.49 -9.68 6.64
CA THR A 116 11.98 -10.07 7.97
C THR A 116 10.94 -10.74 8.86
N SER A 117 9.66 -10.33 8.80
CA SER A 117 8.59 -10.92 9.62
C SER A 117 8.35 -12.43 9.37
N LEU A 118 8.75 -12.91 8.19
CA LEU A 118 8.65 -14.29 7.72
C LEU A 118 9.93 -15.09 7.97
N MET A 119 11.03 -14.43 8.32
CA MET A 119 12.34 -15.07 8.53
C MET A 119 12.44 -15.76 9.90
N PRO A 120 13.42 -16.65 10.13
CA PRO A 120 13.66 -17.28 11.43
C PRO A 120 13.89 -16.29 12.57
N GLN A 121 13.66 -16.74 13.81
CA GLN A 121 13.66 -15.87 14.99
C GLN A 121 14.93 -15.06 15.17
N HIS A 122 16.10 -15.64 14.89
CA HIS A 122 17.38 -14.94 15.07
C HIS A 122 17.49 -13.68 14.18
N ILE A 123 16.98 -13.70 12.95
CA ILE A 123 16.95 -12.52 12.08
C ILE A 123 15.92 -11.50 12.57
N ARG A 124 14.74 -11.97 13.00
CA ARG A 124 13.72 -11.08 13.58
C ARG A 124 14.21 -10.36 14.83
N MET A 125 15.02 -11.03 15.65
CA MET A 125 15.65 -10.42 16.82
C MET A 125 16.68 -9.34 16.47
N ILE A 126 17.41 -9.48 15.34
CA ILE A 126 18.28 -8.41 14.83
C ILE A 126 17.44 -7.18 14.47
N ARG A 127 16.34 -7.38 13.74
CA ARG A 127 15.41 -6.30 13.39
C ARG A 127 14.76 -5.67 14.62
N GLN A 128 14.43 -6.46 15.65
CA GLN A 128 13.87 -5.94 16.90
C GLN A 128 14.84 -4.98 17.61
N ARG A 129 16.16 -5.18 17.51
CA ARG A 129 17.14 -4.22 18.05
C ARG A 129 17.05 -2.88 17.36
N PHE A 130 16.89 -2.87 16.04
CA PHE A 130 16.64 -1.66 15.27
C PHE A 130 15.29 -1.02 15.65
N ASP A 131 14.19 -1.78 15.67
CA ASP A 131 12.86 -1.26 16.02
C ASP A 131 12.76 -0.78 17.49
N ARG A 132 13.64 -1.22 18.39
CA ARG A 132 13.75 -0.68 19.75
C ARG A 132 14.23 0.77 19.74
N ILE A 133 15.21 1.08 18.90
CA ILE A 133 15.75 2.44 18.76
C ILE A 133 14.78 3.29 17.92
N PHE A 134 14.35 2.76 16.78
CA PHE A 134 13.55 3.50 15.80
C PHE A 134 12.10 3.73 16.24
N ARG A 135 11.48 2.73 16.89
CA ARG A 135 10.05 2.76 17.27
C ARG A 135 9.82 2.76 18.79
N GLY A 136 10.87 2.64 19.60
CA GLY A 136 10.74 2.52 21.06
C GLY A 136 10.15 1.19 21.55
N THR A 137 10.14 0.14 20.70
CA THR A 137 9.50 -1.13 21.06
C THR A 137 10.42 -2.05 21.87
N ASN A 138 9.95 -2.56 23.01
CA ASN A 138 10.77 -3.36 23.92
C ASN A 138 10.86 -4.85 23.56
N ALA A 139 9.91 -5.38 22.79
CA ALA A 139 9.86 -6.80 22.42
C ALA A 139 9.13 -7.01 21.08
N GLU A 140 9.41 -8.14 20.44
CA GLU A 140 8.67 -8.60 19.25
C GLU A 140 7.19 -8.80 19.62
N ARG A 141 6.29 -8.47 18.71
CA ARG A 141 4.86 -8.79 18.88
C ARG A 141 4.69 -10.33 18.98
N PRO A 142 3.77 -10.82 19.81
CA PRO A 142 3.49 -12.25 19.90
C PRO A 142 3.17 -12.84 18.52
N ARG A 143 3.73 -14.01 18.20
CA ARG A 143 3.58 -14.64 16.87
C ARG A 143 2.12 -14.81 16.44
N LYS A 144 1.21 -15.14 17.36
CA LYS A 144 -0.23 -15.22 17.08
C LYS A 144 -0.82 -13.91 16.55
N VAL A 145 -0.35 -12.76 17.07
CA VAL A 145 -0.80 -11.43 16.63
C VAL A 145 -0.23 -11.11 15.25
N VAL A 146 1.05 -11.44 15.02
CA VAL A 146 1.69 -11.26 13.70
C VAL A 146 1.01 -12.12 12.64
N CYS A 147 0.84 -13.42 12.88
CA CYS A 147 0.20 -14.33 11.94
C CYS A 147 -1.28 -13.99 11.72
N GLY A 148 -2.02 -13.61 12.77
CA GLY A 148 -3.39 -13.15 12.64
C GLY A 148 -3.50 -11.87 11.80
N GLY A 149 -2.57 -10.92 11.99
CA GLY A 149 -2.48 -9.72 11.17
C GLY A 149 -2.15 -10.01 9.71
N LEU A 150 -1.24 -10.95 9.44
CA LEU A 150 -0.92 -11.39 8.07
C LEU A 150 -2.13 -12.05 7.40
N ALA A 151 -2.80 -12.97 8.09
CA ALA A 151 -4.02 -13.60 7.58
C ALA A 151 -5.09 -12.54 7.26
N ASN A 152 -5.28 -11.55 8.13
CA ASN A 152 -6.22 -10.45 7.88
C ASN A 152 -5.79 -9.53 6.74
N ALA A 153 -4.49 -9.30 6.55
CA ALA A 153 -3.98 -8.44 5.48
C ALA A 153 -4.15 -9.06 4.09
N TYR A 154 -3.96 -10.38 3.96
CA TYR A 154 -4.07 -11.08 2.68
C TYR A 154 -5.44 -11.72 2.43
N MET A 155 -6.15 -12.11 3.48
CA MET A 155 -7.44 -12.82 3.41
C MET A 155 -8.50 -12.13 4.29
N GLY A 156 -8.51 -10.78 4.26
CA GLY A 156 -9.34 -9.97 5.13
C GLY A 156 -10.83 -10.32 5.08
N PHE A 157 -11.39 -10.61 3.91
CA PHE A 157 -12.80 -10.99 3.80
C PHE A 157 -13.10 -12.37 4.41
N ALA A 158 -12.21 -13.34 4.26
CA ALA A 158 -12.36 -14.65 4.90
C ALA A 158 -12.25 -14.54 6.44
N VAL A 159 -11.30 -13.75 6.94
CA VAL A 159 -11.18 -13.47 8.38
C VAL A 159 -12.42 -12.72 8.88
N SER A 160 -12.93 -11.77 8.09
CA SER A 160 -14.13 -10.99 8.42
C SER A 160 -15.37 -11.87 8.50
N LYS A 161 -15.54 -12.84 7.58
CA LYS A 161 -16.63 -13.82 7.65
C LYS A 161 -16.68 -14.57 8.99
N LEU A 162 -15.52 -15.00 9.48
CA LEU A 162 -15.40 -15.66 10.79
C LEU A 162 -15.69 -14.70 11.95
N TYR A 163 -15.26 -13.45 11.84
CA TYR A 163 -15.52 -12.42 12.83
C TYR A 163 -17.01 -12.09 12.92
N ILE A 164 -17.67 -11.88 11.77
CA ILE A 164 -19.10 -11.55 11.65
C ILE A 164 -19.93 -12.63 12.34
N LYS A 165 -19.72 -13.89 11.94
CA LYS A 165 -20.45 -15.04 12.49
C LYS A 165 -20.37 -15.16 14.01
N LYS A 166 -19.27 -14.70 14.62
CA LYS A 166 -18.99 -14.91 16.05
C LYS A 166 -19.30 -13.70 16.93
N TYR A 167 -19.09 -12.49 16.43
CA TYR A 167 -19.05 -11.30 17.26
C TYR A 167 -19.92 -10.15 16.77
N PHE A 168 -20.40 -10.18 15.53
CA PHE A 168 -21.12 -9.05 14.98
C PHE A 168 -22.61 -9.13 15.32
N ASP A 169 -23.15 -8.01 15.81
CA ASP A 169 -24.57 -7.85 16.12
C ASP A 169 -25.24 -7.09 14.97
N GLU A 170 -26.23 -7.72 14.34
CA GLU A 170 -26.99 -7.10 13.24
C GLU A 170 -27.76 -5.86 13.69
N ASN A 171 -28.15 -5.75 14.97
CA ASN A 171 -28.81 -4.55 15.48
C ASN A 171 -27.88 -3.34 15.45
N ALA A 172 -26.60 -3.54 15.78
CA ALA A 172 -25.61 -2.47 15.74
C ALA A 172 -25.38 -1.92 14.31
N LEU A 173 -25.60 -2.74 13.28
CA LEU A 173 -25.56 -2.28 11.89
C LEU A 173 -26.69 -1.30 11.58
N ASN A 174 -27.92 -1.64 11.98
CA ASN A 174 -29.10 -0.80 11.75
C ASN A 174 -29.00 0.53 12.51
N GLU A 175 -28.58 0.48 13.78
CA GLU A 175 -28.36 1.69 14.58
C GLU A 175 -27.27 2.59 13.95
N SER A 176 -26.19 2.00 13.43
CA SER A 176 -25.13 2.74 12.76
C SER A 176 -25.61 3.37 11.44
N LEU A 177 -26.43 2.66 10.66
CA LEU A 177 -27.04 3.20 9.44
C LEU A 177 -27.93 4.41 9.74
N GLU A 178 -28.78 4.30 10.77
CA GLU A 178 -29.63 5.41 11.21
C GLU A 178 -28.77 6.61 11.65
N MET A 179 -27.74 6.37 12.46
CA MET A 179 -26.83 7.43 12.91
C MET A 179 -26.14 8.14 11.73
N ILE A 180 -25.63 7.41 10.73
CA ILE A 180 -24.98 8.02 9.57
C ILE A 180 -25.98 8.82 8.73
N ASN A 181 -27.20 8.33 8.56
CA ASN A 181 -28.25 9.07 7.87
C ASN A 181 -28.61 10.36 8.61
N ASN A 182 -28.71 10.31 9.92
CA ASN A 182 -28.96 11.49 10.75
C ASN A 182 -27.81 12.51 10.64
N ILE A 183 -26.55 12.06 10.74
CA ILE A 183 -25.37 12.93 10.55
C ILE A 183 -25.38 13.58 9.16
N ARG A 184 -25.70 12.81 8.10
CA ARG A 184 -25.80 13.34 6.73
C ARG A 184 -26.87 14.43 6.64
N ASN A 185 -28.05 14.19 7.22
CA ASN A 185 -29.15 15.16 7.18
C ASN A 185 -28.79 16.44 7.93
N THR A 186 -28.25 16.33 9.15
CA THR A 186 -27.78 17.49 9.92
C THR A 186 -26.66 18.25 9.18
N PHE A 187 -25.74 17.54 8.51
CA PHE A 187 -24.71 18.20 7.71
C PHE A 187 -25.30 19.00 6.53
N ILE A 188 -26.34 18.48 5.87
CA ILE A 188 -27.06 19.19 4.80
C ILE A 188 -27.75 20.45 5.36
N GLU A 189 -28.39 20.36 6.52
CA GLU A 189 -28.99 21.52 7.21
C GLU A 189 -27.93 22.58 7.53
N MET A 190 -26.78 22.17 8.07
CA MET A 190 -25.66 23.08 8.35
C MET A 190 -25.09 23.74 7.09
N LEU A 191 -25.06 23.03 5.96
CA LEU A 191 -24.64 23.61 4.68
C LEU A 191 -25.62 24.68 4.18
N ASP A 192 -26.92 24.47 4.38
CA ASP A 192 -27.95 25.41 3.99
C ASP A 192 -27.87 26.70 4.82
N GLU A 193 -27.68 26.57 6.14
CA GLU A 193 -27.55 27.69 7.08
C GLU A 193 -26.19 28.42 7.01
N SER A 194 -25.18 27.82 6.35
CA SER A 194 -23.82 28.36 6.29
C SER A 194 -23.77 29.77 5.72
N THR A 195 -23.16 30.72 6.42
CA THR A 195 -23.06 32.13 5.97
C THR A 195 -21.79 32.46 5.20
N TRP A 196 -20.78 31.57 5.22
CA TRP A 196 -19.49 31.82 4.59
C TRP A 196 -19.38 31.23 3.16
N MET A 197 -20.31 30.35 2.77
CA MET A 197 -20.35 29.74 1.44
C MET A 197 -21.30 30.48 0.50
N ASP A 198 -20.89 30.67 -0.74
CA ASP A 198 -21.78 31.16 -1.80
C ASP A 198 -22.83 30.10 -2.20
N ALA A 199 -23.90 30.55 -2.86
CA ALA A 199 -25.03 29.71 -3.22
C ALA A 199 -24.67 28.56 -4.19
N GLU A 200 -23.76 28.78 -5.14
CA GLU A 200 -23.36 27.75 -6.10
C GLU A 200 -22.58 26.63 -5.40
N SER A 201 -21.64 27.02 -4.53
CA SER A 201 -20.86 26.08 -3.71
C SER A 201 -21.74 25.27 -2.76
N LYS A 202 -22.77 25.88 -2.17
CA LYS A 202 -23.74 25.16 -1.31
C LYS A 202 -24.47 24.05 -2.06
N VAL A 203 -25.00 24.34 -3.25
CA VAL A 203 -25.71 23.34 -4.06
C VAL A 203 -24.79 22.14 -4.33
N LYS A 204 -23.56 22.39 -4.78
CA LYS A 204 -22.57 21.31 -5.03
C LYS A 204 -22.22 20.53 -3.77
N ALA A 205 -22.09 21.19 -2.63
CA ALA A 205 -21.78 20.54 -1.36
C ALA A 205 -22.93 19.63 -0.89
N ILE A 206 -24.18 20.09 -1.05
CA ILE A 206 -25.38 19.31 -0.73
C ILE A 206 -25.51 18.11 -1.67
N GLU A 207 -25.30 18.29 -2.98
CA GLU A 207 -25.29 17.20 -3.96
C GLU A 207 -24.25 16.14 -3.60
N LYS A 208 -23.04 16.56 -3.21
CA LYS A 208 -21.99 15.66 -2.74
C LYS A 208 -22.40 14.93 -1.46
N ALA A 209 -22.98 15.61 -0.47
CA ALA A 209 -23.42 14.97 0.76
C ALA A 209 -24.51 13.92 0.50
N LYS A 210 -25.44 14.19 -0.42
CA LYS A 210 -26.50 13.26 -0.83
C LYS A 210 -25.97 12.05 -1.61
N SER A 211 -24.89 12.20 -2.36
CA SER A 211 -24.29 11.11 -3.15
C SER A 211 -23.31 10.23 -2.39
N MET A 212 -23.00 10.56 -1.12
CA MET A 212 -22.14 9.73 -0.28
C MET A 212 -22.78 8.38 0.04
N ASP A 213 -22.20 7.30 -0.48
CA ASP A 213 -22.61 5.92 -0.19
C ASP A 213 -21.97 5.41 1.12
N PRO A 214 -22.76 4.98 2.13
CA PRO A 214 -22.21 4.52 3.40
C PRO A 214 -21.83 3.04 3.35
N HIS A 215 -20.54 2.73 3.46
CA HIS A 215 -20.08 1.36 3.69
C HIS A 215 -19.92 1.10 5.20
N ILE A 216 -20.85 0.34 5.79
CA ILE A 216 -20.88 0.06 7.23
C ILE A 216 -20.67 -1.43 7.49
N GLY A 217 -19.76 -1.75 8.41
CA GLY A 217 -19.50 -3.12 8.84
C GLY A 217 -18.81 -3.95 7.75
N TYR A 218 -19.60 -4.64 6.93
CA TYR A 218 -19.12 -5.60 5.93
C TYR A 218 -19.97 -5.60 4.65
N PRO A 219 -19.39 -5.98 3.49
CA PRO A 219 -20.18 -6.24 2.28
C PRO A 219 -21.23 -7.32 2.50
N GLU A 220 -22.47 -7.08 2.09
CA GLU A 220 -23.64 -7.92 2.38
C GLU A 220 -23.43 -9.43 2.14
N TYR A 221 -22.72 -9.79 1.07
CA TYR A 221 -22.44 -11.20 0.74
C TYR A 221 -21.71 -11.97 1.86
N LEU A 222 -20.91 -11.28 2.70
CA LEU A 222 -20.25 -11.89 3.86
C LEU A 222 -21.22 -12.19 5.01
N GLY A 223 -22.40 -11.58 5.05
CA GLY A 223 -23.45 -11.92 6.02
C GLY A 223 -24.14 -13.25 5.68
N SER A 224 -24.30 -13.53 4.39
CA SER A 224 -25.05 -14.71 3.90
C SER A 224 -24.30 -16.02 4.12
N ASP A 225 -24.98 -17.14 4.35
CA ASP A 225 -24.36 -18.47 4.42
C ASP A 225 -23.75 -18.94 3.07
N ASN A 226 -24.03 -18.22 1.97
CA ASN A 226 -23.47 -18.49 0.67
C ASN A 226 -22.03 -17.95 0.57
N ASN A 227 -21.06 -18.86 0.39
CA ASN A 227 -19.65 -18.51 0.27
C ASN A 227 -19.13 -18.47 -1.17
N THR A 228 -19.97 -18.66 -2.21
CA THR A 228 -19.50 -18.74 -3.61
C THR A 228 -18.61 -17.55 -3.99
N LYS A 229 -19.07 -16.32 -3.71
CA LYS A 229 -18.29 -15.12 -4.04
C LYS A 229 -16.95 -15.05 -3.29
N LEU A 230 -16.96 -15.47 -2.02
CA LEU A 230 -15.75 -15.52 -1.20
C LEU A 230 -14.75 -16.57 -1.72
N GLU A 231 -15.25 -17.72 -2.15
CA GLU A 231 -14.44 -18.79 -2.75
C GLU A 231 -13.86 -18.36 -4.11
N GLU A 232 -14.64 -17.66 -4.93
CA GLU A 232 -14.17 -17.05 -6.18
C GLU A 232 -13.04 -16.05 -5.93
N ASP A 233 -13.21 -15.15 -4.96
CA ASP A 233 -12.22 -14.12 -4.63
C ASP A 233 -10.87 -14.72 -4.16
N TYR A 234 -10.86 -15.96 -3.67
CA TYR A 234 -9.66 -16.66 -3.20
C TYR A 234 -9.31 -17.92 -4.01
N ALA A 235 -9.92 -18.13 -5.17
CA ALA A 235 -9.78 -19.37 -5.95
C ALA A 235 -8.32 -19.65 -6.35
N GLU A 236 -7.59 -18.64 -6.81
CA GLU A 236 -6.18 -18.78 -7.23
C GLU A 236 -5.26 -19.14 -6.07
N VAL A 237 -5.49 -18.54 -4.89
CA VAL A 237 -4.70 -18.84 -3.68
C VAL A 237 -4.98 -20.26 -3.20
N SER A 238 -6.25 -20.69 -3.23
CA SER A 238 -6.65 -22.05 -2.87
C SER A 238 -5.99 -23.09 -3.78
N ASN A 239 -5.95 -22.83 -5.08
CA ASN A 239 -5.30 -23.70 -6.06
C ASN A 239 -3.79 -23.77 -5.86
N ALA A 240 -3.13 -22.63 -5.60
CA ALA A 240 -1.68 -22.60 -5.34
C ALA A 240 -1.29 -23.38 -4.07
N ILE A 241 -2.05 -23.22 -2.98
CA ILE A 241 -1.80 -23.94 -1.72
C ILE A 241 -2.04 -25.44 -1.90
N SER A 242 -3.07 -25.82 -2.66
CA SER A 242 -3.38 -27.23 -2.92
C SER A 242 -2.24 -27.94 -3.65
N VAL A 243 -1.60 -27.27 -4.62
CA VAL A 243 -0.47 -27.82 -5.38
C VAL A 243 0.77 -28.02 -4.49
N ASP A 244 1.04 -27.12 -3.53
CA ASP A 244 2.17 -27.22 -2.60
C ASP A 244 1.98 -28.30 -1.52
N VAL A 245 0.73 -28.60 -1.11
CA VAL A 245 0.44 -29.70 -0.17
C VAL A 245 0.63 -31.07 -0.81
N TYR A 246 0.45 -31.19 -2.12
CA TYR A 246 0.70 -32.44 -2.87
C TYR A 246 2.17 -32.62 -3.33
N MET A 247 3.02 -31.61 -3.20
CA MET A 247 4.47 -31.69 -3.49
C MET A 247 5.35 -31.89 -2.24
N ARG A 248 4.76 -32.30 -1.12
CA ARG A 248 5.49 -32.76 0.09
C ARG A 248 5.19 -34.21 0.42
#